data_AF-A0A7X6ZDX0-F1
#
_entry.id   AF-A0A7X6ZDX0-F1
#
_cell.length_a   1.000
_cell.length_b   1.000
_cell.length_c   1.000
_cell.angle_alpha   90.00
_cell.angle_beta   90.00
_cell.angle_gamma   90.00
#
_symmetry.space_group_name_H-M   'P 1'
#
loop_
_entity.id
_entity.type
_entity.pdbx_description
1 polymer ?
#
loop_
_entity_poly.entity_id
_entity_poly.type
_entity_poly.pdbx_seq_one_letter_code
_entity_poly.pdbx_strand_id
1 'polypeptide(L)'
;MIYLSLAFNCLLFFLLVNMGYINNRRKDPDYPEKPFSKLVLFPLALGIVFTVILDVMKGLMFFQIIIFFIVAVLLYLIFYVFNRN
;
A
#
# COMPACT_ATOMS: atom_id res chain seq x y z
N MET A 1 14.13 -1.16 -2.62
CA MET A 1 12.99 -0.31 -2.21
C MET A 1 11.95 -1.05 -1.37
N ILE A 2 11.64 -2.32 -1.67
CA ILE A 2 10.59 -3.08 -0.95
C ILE A 2 10.79 -3.16 0.57
N TYR A 3 12.03 -3.39 1.03
CA TYR A 3 12.34 -3.46 2.47
C TYR A 3 12.21 -2.10 3.18
N LEU A 4 12.53 -1.00 2.49
CA LEU A 4 12.36 0.36 3.03
C LEU A 4 10.87 0.72 3.13
N SER A 5 10.10 0.44 2.08
CA SER A 5 8.65 0.64 2.08
C SER A 5 7.96 -0.22 3.15
N LEU A 6 8.39 -1.48 3.30
CA LEU A 6 7.90 -2.37 4.34
C LEU A 6 8.21 -1.83 5.74
N ALA A 7 9.46 -1.44 6.00
CA ALA A 7 9.86 -0.88 7.29
C ALA A 7 9.07 0.40 7.61
N PHE A 8 8.92 1.29 6.63
CA PHE A 8 8.16 2.52 6.80
C PHE A 8 6.67 2.24 7.06
N ASN A 9 6.05 1.36 6.27
CA ASN A 9 4.64 0.99 6.45
C ASN A 9 4.39 0.33 7.81
N CYS A 10 5.25 -0.60 8.22
CA CYS A 10 5.18 -1.22 9.54
C CYS A 10 5.30 -0.19 10.67
N LEU A 11 6.25 0.74 10.58
CA LEU A 11 6.45 1.79 11.57
C LEU A 11 5.25 2.75 11.62
N LEU A 12 4.72 3.11 10.46
CA LEU A 12 3.56 3.99 10.32
C LEU A 12 2.30 3.35 10.93
N PHE A 13 2.01 2.09 10.62
CA PHE A 13 0.88 1.38 11.24
C PHE A 13 1.09 1.13 12.71
N PHE A 14 2.32 0.83 13.14
CA PHE A 14 2.64 0.66 14.56
C PHE A 14 2.34 1.95 15.33
N LEU A 15 2.76 3.10 14.82
CA LEU A 15 2.48 4.39 15.43
C LEU A 15 0.98 4.70 15.40
N LEU A 16 0.31 4.59 14.24
CA LEU A 16 -1.12 4.89 14.12
C LEU A 16 -1.98 4.05 15.09
N VAL A 17 -1.75 2.73 15.13
CA VAL A 17 -2.56 1.80 15.93
C VAL A 17 -2.26 1.92 17.43
N ASN A 18 -1.02 2.29 17.81
CA ASN A 18 -0.63 2.37 19.21
C ASN A 18 -0.56 3.80 19.77
N MET A 19 -0.79 4.84 18.97
CA MET A 19 -0.71 6.24 19.43
C MET A 19 -1.62 6.51 20.63
N GLY A 20 -2.88 6.04 20.58
CA GLY A 20 -3.83 6.18 21.69
C GLY A 20 -3.38 5.40 22.93
N TYR A 21 -2.85 4.20 22.76
CA TYR A 21 -2.31 3.38 23.86
C TYR A 21 -1.14 4.08 24.55
N ILE A 22 -0.18 4.59 23.78
CA ILE A 22 1.00 5.29 24.29
C ILE A 22 0.59 6.58 25.03
N ASN A 23 -0.38 7.33 24.51
CA ASN A 23 -0.85 8.55 25.14
C ASN A 23 -1.53 8.27 26.49
N ASN A 24 -2.32 7.20 26.58
CA ASN A 24 -3.03 6.85 27.81
C ASN A 24 -2.09 6.27 28.88
N ARG A 25 -1.15 5.40 28.49
CA ARG A 25 -0.06 4.90 29.36
C ARG A 25 0.80 6.02 29.95
N ARG A 26 0.96 7.15 29.24
CA ARG A 26 1.71 8.31 29.74
C ARG A 26 0.94 9.14 30.76
N LYS A 27 -0.40 9.10 30.71
CA LYS A 27 -1.29 9.89 31.59
C LYS A 27 -1.67 9.12 32.86
N ASP A 28 -1.72 7.80 32.77
CA ASP A 28 -2.09 6.91 33.85
C ASP A 28 -1.03 5.81 34.02
N PRO A 29 -0.28 5.82 35.13
CA PRO A 29 0.72 4.79 35.44
C PRO A 29 0.11 3.37 35.54
N ASP A 30 -1.16 3.24 35.94
CA ASP A 30 -1.86 1.97 36.13
C ASP A 30 -2.63 1.52 34.88
N TYR A 31 -2.38 2.16 33.73
CA TYR A 31 -3.07 1.82 32.48
C TYR A 31 -2.82 0.36 32.06
N PRO A 32 -3.88 -0.41 31.72
CA PRO A 32 -3.78 -1.85 31.50
C PRO A 32 -2.83 -2.21 30.36
N GLU A 33 -2.12 -3.33 30.52
CA GLU A 33 -1.20 -3.82 29.50
C GLU A 33 -1.94 -4.37 28.28
N LYS A 34 -1.55 -3.91 27.10
CA LYS A 34 -2.10 -4.42 25.85
C LYS A 34 -1.34 -5.70 25.46
N PRO A 35 -2.04 -6.78 25.09
CA PRO A 35 -1.37 -8.03 24.70
C PRO A 35 -0.48 -7.82 23.47
N PHE A 36 0.67 -8.50 23.45
CA PHE A 36 1.69 -8.38 22.41
C PHE A 36 1.13 -8.56 20.99
N SER A 37 0.17 -9.47 20.82
CA SER A 37 -0.51 -9.70 19.53
C SER A 37 -1.22 -8.45 19.00
N LYS A 38 -1.86 -7.66 19.87
CA LYS A 38 -2.56 -6.44 19.47
C LYS A 38 -1.64 -5.22 19.39
N LEU A 39 -0.51 -5.24 20.10
CA LEU A 39 0.42 -4.12 20.17
C LEU A 39 1.45 -4.18 19.05
N VAL A 40 2.06 -5.34 18.78
CA VAL A 40 3.16 -5.49 17.80
C VAL A 40 2.72 -6.30 16.59
N LEU A 41 2.11 -7.47 16.80
CA LEU A 41 1.84 -8.41 15.72
C LEU A 41 0.81 -7.87 14.72
N PHE A 42 -0.25 -7.23 15.22
CA PHE A 42 -1.30 -6.68 14.37
C PHE A 42 -0.81 -5.54 13.45
N PRO A 43 -0.15 -4.47 13.95
CA PRO A 43 0.38 -3.45 13.05
C PRO A 43 1.43 -3.97 12.07
N LEU A 44 2.25 -4.94 12.50
CA LEU A 44 3.26 -5.56 11.64
C LEU A 44 2.60 -6.34 10.49
N ALA A 45 1.61 -7.18 10.80
CA ALA A 45 0.85 -7.92 9.79
C ALA A 45 0.17 -6.96 8.80
N LEU A 46 -0.39 -5.87 9.30
CA LEU A 46 -1.04 -4.84 8.48
C LEU A 46 -0.02 -4.15 7.54
N GLY A 47 1.16 -3.80 8.04
CA GLY A 47 2.25 -3.25 7.22
C GLY A 47 2.75 -4.21 6.14
N ILE A 48 2.87 -5.49 6.44
CA ILE A 48 3.24 -6.53 5.45
C ILE A 48 2.17 -6.62 4.36
N VAL A 49 0.91 -6.86 4.75
CA VAL A 49 -0.21 -7.02 3.81
C VAL A 49 -0.36 -5.79 2.93
N PHE A 50 -0.33 -4.59 3.51
CA PHE A 50 -0.43 -3.35 2.77
C PHE A 50 0.70 -3.16 1.76
N THR A 51 1.94 -3.48 2.14
CA THR A 51 3.10 -3.36 1.23
C THR A 51 2.94 -4.30 0.03
N VAL A 52 2.55 -5.55 0.26
CA VAL A 52 2.32 -6.53 -0.82
C VAL A 52 1.20 -6.07 -1.75
N ILE A 53 0.07 -5.60 -1.19
CA ILE A 53 -1.05 -5.10 -1.98
C ILE A 53 -0.61 -3.94 -2.88
N LEU A 54 0.09 -2.95 -2.33
CA LEU A 54 0.54 -1.80 -3.10
C LEU A 54 1.52 -2.17 -4.22
N ASP A 55 2.39 -3.14 -3.99
CA ASP A 55 3.33 -3.59 -5.02
C ASP A 55 2.62 -4.31 -6.17
N VAL A 56 1.62 -5.14 -5.87
CA VAL A 56 0.75 -5.74 -6.90
C VAL A 56 0.00 -4.66 -7.67
N MET A 57 -0.56 -3.66 -6.97
CA MET A 57 -1.28 -2.56 -7.62
C MET A 57 -0.39 -1.73 -8.57
N LYS A 58 0.87 -1.45 -8.19
CA LYS A 58 1.83 -0.79 -9.09
C LYS A 58 2.08 -1.60 -10.36
N GLY A 59 2.22 -2.93 -10.23
CA GLY A 59 2.35 -3.83 -11.36
C GLY A 59 1.14 -3.76 -12.30
N LEU A 60 -0.07 -3.85 -11.73
CA LEU A 60 -1.32 -3.73 -12.50
C LEU A 60 -1.45 -2.40 -13.23
N MET A 61 -1.08 -1.29 -12.57
CA MET A 61 -1.07 0.04 -13.18
C MET A 61 -0.13 0.10 -14.39
N PHE A 62 1.06 -0.50 -14.30
CA PHE A 62 1.98 -0.55 -15.42
C PHE A 62 1.40 -1.32 -16.62
N PHE A 63 0.77 -2.46 -16.38
CA PHE A 63 0.08 -3.21 -17.44
C PHE A 63 -1.07 -2.41 -18.06
N GLN A 64 -1.86 -1.70 -17.26
CA GLN A 64 -2.94 -0.84 -17.77
C GLN A 64 -2.43 0.24 -18.71
N ILE A 65 -1.30 0.89 -18.38
CA ILE A 65 -0.68 1.91 -19.24
C ILE A 65 -0.23 1.32 -20.58
N ILE A 66 0.39 0.13 -20.56
CA ILE A 66 0.82 -0.56 -21.79
C ILE A 66 -0.40 -0.90 -22.67
N ILE A 67 -1.43 -1.52 -22.08
CA ILE A 67 -2.66 -1.89 -22.81
C ILE A 67 -3.30 -0.64 -23.42
N PHE A 68 -3.39 0.44 -22.64
CA PHE A 68 -3.93 1.71 -23.12
C PHE A 68 -3.15 2.24 -24.33
N PHE A 69 -1.81 2.21 -24.27
CA PHE A 69 -0.98 2.67 -25.38
C PHE A 69 -1.17 1.81 -26.64
N ILE A 70 -1.21 0.48 -26.50
CA ILE A 70 -1.47 -0.44 -27.62
C ILE A 70 -2.82 -0.13 -28.25
N VAL A 71 -3.88 0.03 -27.44
CA VAL A 71 -5.22 0.36 -27.93
C VAL A 71 -5.22 1.72 -28.64
N ALA A 72 -4.55 2.73 -28.10
CA ALA A 72 -4.45 4.04 -28.73
C ALA A 72 -3.77 3.98 -30.11
N VAL A 73 -2.67 3.21 -30.22
CA VAL A 73 -1.97 2.99 -31.51
C VAL A 73 -2.85 2.25 -32.50
N LEU A 74 -3.54 1.19 -32.07
CA LEU A 74 -4.46 0.42 -32.92
C LEU A 74 -5.59 1.31 -33.44
N LEU A 75 -6.19 2.12 -32.59
CA LEU A 75 -7.23 3.07 -32.99
C LEU A 75 -6.71 4.09 -34.00
N TYR A 76 -5.50 4.64 -33.78
CA TYR A 76 -4.87 5.53 -34.75
C TYR A 76 -4.69 4.86 -36.12
N LEU A 77 -4.16 3.64 -36.15
CA LEU A 77 -3.95 2.91 -37.40
C LEU A 77 -5.28 2.64 -38.13
N ILE A 78 -6.31 2.19 -37.41
CA ILE A 78 -7.62 1.89 -37.99
C ILE A 78 -8.28 3.14 -38.56
N PHE A 79 -8.39 4.20 -37.77
CA PHE A 79 -9.18 5.37 -38.14
C PHE A 79 -8.44 6.38 -39.03
N TYR A 80 -7.12 6.48 -38.94
CA TYR A 80 -6.33 7.48 -39.68
C TYR A 80 -5.50 6.91 -40.82
N VAL A 81 -5.05 5.66 -40.73
CA VAL A 81 -4.20 5.05 -41.77
C VAL A 81 -5.04 4.20 -42.71
N PHE A 82 -5.80 3.24 -42.18
CA PHE A 82 -6.58 2.32 -43.02
C PHE A 82 -7.84 2.97 -43.62
N ASN A 83 -8.49 3.88 -42.91
CA ASN A 83 -9.69 4.58 -43.39
C ASN A 83 -9.40 5.80 -44.29
N ARG A 84 -8.13 6.01 -44.66
CA ARG A 84 -7.71 7.12 -45.55
C ARG A 84 -7.44 6.65 -47.00
N ASN A 85 -7.45 5.34 -47.24
CA ASN A 85 -7.53 4.74 -48.57
C ASN A 85 -8.98 4.39 -48.92
#